data_AF-A0A1I7HR45-F1
#
_entry.id   AF-A0A1I7HR45-F1
#
_cell.length_a   1.000
_cell.length_b   1.000
_cell.length_c   1.000
_cell.angle_alpha   90.00
_cell.angle_beta   90.00
_cell.angle_gamma   90.00
#
_symmetry.space_group_name_H-M   'P 1'
#
loop_
_entity.id
_entity.type
_entity.pdbx_description
1 polymer ?
#
loop_
_entity_poly.entity_id
_entity_poly.type
_entity_poly.pdbx_seq_one_letter_code
_entity_poly.pdbx_strand_id
1 'polypeptide(L)'
;MSKLFAYAALDLAGAKPAAKAGAAVRCNQGTGAAIPSGASSYAAARVARIVLRREPVADEVLAWTSLIVMQASAARGRAELALVLLALPELAGLDAEERTARAYDAVMGRYGAEAPKEMPMWRRRQAEAGLTMAQLVRGYFVRLAEAGEGGDPCAAPVDARRPFFVVRDGAGSPLVFAVGGNLHLYMFRRTAFGNWSQTDLSAALPHPMRHRVQCVDVRQAGDGTVAVALAVGAREGAEASTLYVASGLSGSMDEAGWIKAFRTMQMRRRGFPEGAVATRVAFGPLLAGAAPLVLVTARAQDEENTWYFNAAAPSTPMSPLRLQGGLARVLGYAVGSYRLPGAWTLVREGGAAALTFASFPDQFGWAVNVEYRALPYLASSFHLAQGTVPNVPDVFVAGEGIVVYRGGHDVPQPVARVNGAELVWSDRDGTGEHLAYTDGAGGLWLVSRELGSAWGQPRAIADTMVATALCGDPAQSGVHAVGVTPGGALMWMKLDVQGNVTSCEEITQAAVWEEAPLEAAELNTAA
;
A
#
# COMPACT_ATOMS: atom_id res chain seq x y z
N MET A 1 -10.03 -36.98 -23.10
CA MET A 1 -9.24 -37.79 -22.15
C MET A 1 -7.90 -37.07 -21.98
N SER A 2 -7.50 -36.40 -20.88
CA SER A 2 -7.59 -36.72 -19.44
C SER A 2 -7.09 -38.15 -19.16
N LYS A 3 -6.03 -38.48 -18.43
CA LYS A 3 -5.14 -37.80 -17.44
C LYS A 3 -3.71 -38.44 -17.62
N LEU A 4 -2.62 -38.12 -16.92
CA LEU A 4 -2.32 -37.31 -15.71
C LEU A 4 -0.81 -36.93 -15.73
N PHE A 5 -0.39 -35.83 -15.10
CA PHE A 5 0.97 -35.67 -14.56
C PHE A 5 0.88 -35.27 -13.08
N ALA A 6 1.44 -36.10 -12.22
CA ALA A 6 1.42 -35.88 -10.77
C ALA A 6 2.60 -35.00 -10.35
N TYR A 7 2.32 -33.90 -9.66
CA TYR A 7 3.34 -33.16 -8.93
C TYR A 7 3.64 -33.91 -7.62
N ALA A 8 4.88 -34.40 -7.49
CA ALA A 8 5.37 -34.93 -6.23
C ALA A 8 5.66 -33.76 -5.26
N ALA A 9 5.00 -33.75 -4.10
CA ALA A 9 5.40 -32.88 -3.01
C ALA A 9 6.76 -33.35 -2.48
N LEU A 10 7.79 -32.52 -2.65
CA LEU A 10 9.12 -32.76 -2.08
C LEU A 10 9.18 -32.12 -0.69
N ASP A 11 9.07 -32.99 0.32
CA ASP A 11 9.07 -32.65 1.73
C ASP A 11 10.47 -32.22 2.18
N LEU A 12 10.67 -30.92 2.39
CA LEU A 12 11.96 -30.32 2.81
C LEU A 12 12.04 -30.12 4.32
N ALA A 13 11.81 -31.20 5.06
CA ALA A 13 12.15 -31.28 6.48
C ALA A 13 13.69 -31.26 6.66
N GLY A 14 14.26 -30.15 7.12
CA GLY A 14 15.69 -30.12 7.50
C GLY A 14 16.37 -28.75 7.64
N ALA A 15 15.83 -27.67 7.06
CA ALA A 15 16.46 -26.35 7.16
C ALA A 15 15.97 -25.58 8.40
N LYS A 16 16.77 -25.53 9.47
CA LYS A 16 16.56 -24.54 10.55
C LYS A 16 16.72 -23.13 9.97
N PRO A 17 15.72 -22.25 10.02
CA PRO A 17 15.89 -20.87 9.58
C PRO A 17 16.80 -20.14 10.58
N ALA A 18 17.96 -19.69 10.11
CA ALA A 18 18.75 -18.72 10.87
C ALA A 18 17.94 -17.43 11.01
N ALA A 19 17.80 -16.95 12.24
CA ALA A 19 17.02 -15.74 12.54
C ALA A 19 17.65 -14.51 11.85
N LYS A 20 17.06 -14.10 10.71
CA LYS A 20 17.31 -12.77 10.12
C LYS A 20 16.28 -11.78 10.65
N ALA A 21 16.78 -10.64 11.11
CA ALA A 21 15.99 -9.62 11.77
C ALA A 21 14.89 -9.02 10.87
N GLY A 22 13.74 -8.71 11.48
CA GLY A 22 12.99 -7.50 11.13
C GLY A 22 12.41 -7.42 9.71
N ALA A 23 11.89 -8.51 9.15
CA ALA A 23 10.89 -8.36 8.10
C ALA A 23 9.65 -7.71 8.71
N ALA A 24 9.51 -6.38 8.56
CA ALA A 24 8.38 -5.62 9.06
C ALA A 24 7.07 -6.25 8.54
N VAL A 25 6.27 -6.77 9.47
CA VAL A 25 4.91 -7.24 9.21
C VAL A 25 4.14 -6.11 8.52
N ARG A 26 3.31 -6.41 7.51
CA ARG A 26 2.41 -5.40 6.91
C ARG A 26 1.38 -4.98 7.97
N CYS A 27 1.68 -3.96 8.76
CA CYS A 27 0.80 -3.49 9.84
C CYS A 27 -0.32 -2.55 9.38
N ASN A 28 -0.50 -2.37 8.07
CA ASN A 28 -1.65 -1.67 7.50
C ASN A 28 -2.83 -2.62 7.26
N GLN A 29 -3.48 -3.08 8.33
CA GLN A 29 -4.91 -3.41 8.29
C GLN A 29 -5.74 -2.11 8.18
N GLY A 30 -5.54 -1.41 7.07
CA GLY A 30 -6.13 -0.11 6.76
C GLY A 30 -6.95 -0.21 5.50
N THR A 31 -8.25 0.04 5.62
CA THR A 31 -9.14 0.14 4.46
C THR A 31 -8.68 1.26 3.52
N GLY A 32 -8.86 1.12 2.21
CA GLY A 32 -8.45 2.12 1.21
C GLY A 32 -6.96 2.20 0.89
N ALA A 33 -6.09 1.51 1.64
CA ALA A 33 -4.71 1.26 1.22
C ALA A 33 -4.66 0.21 0.10
N ALA A 34 -3.53 0.15 -0.61
CA ALA A 34 -3.29 -0.84 -1.64
C ALA A 34 -3.26 -2.28 -1.09
N ILE A 35 -4.04 -3.14 -1.74
CA ILE A 35 -4.26 -4.52 -1.32
C ILE A 35 -3.47 -5.46 -2.23
N PRO A 36 -2.79 -6.50 -1.69
CA PRO A 36 -2.16 -7.54 -2.50
C PRO A 36 -3.14 -8.17 -3.51
N SER A 37 -2.71 -8.28 -4.76
CA SER A 37 -3.41 -8.96 -5.85
C SER A 37 -2.56 -10.13 -6.39
N GLY A 38 -3.23 -11.17 -6.90
CA GLY A 38 -2.76 -12.56 -6.95
C GLY A 38 -1.61 -12.94 -7.90
N ALA A 39 -0.69 -12.03 -8.25
CA ALA A 39 0.41 -12.39 -9.15
C ALA A 39 1.51 -13.22 -8.44
N SER A 40 1.73 -14.43 -8.95
CA SER A 40 2.94 -15.21 -8.68
C SER A 40 4.13 -14.63 -9.47
N SER A 41 5.35 -14.88 -8.98
CA SER A 41 6.61 -14.67 -9.74
C SER A 41 7.15 -13.24 -9.95
N TYR A 42 6.97 -12.35 -8.97
CA TYR A 42 7.57 -10.99 -8.91
C TYR A 42 9.05 -10.89 -9.35
N ALA A 43 9.89 -11.85 -8.96
CA ALA A 43 11.33 -11.80 -9.24
C ALA A 43 11.67 -11.93 -10.74
N ALA A 44 10.96 -12.79 -11.48
CA ALA A 44 11.21 -12.99 -12.90
C ALA A 44 10.68 -11.81 -13.73
N ALA A 45 9.47 -11.35 -13.40
CA ALA A 45 8.87 -10.19 -14.04
C ALA A 45 9.72 -8.92 -13.87
N ARG A 46 10.24 -8.66 -12.65
CA ARG A 46 11.09 -7.49 -12.37
C ARG A 46 12.42 -7.52 -13.13
N VAL A 47 13.09 -8.66 -13.21
CA VAL A 47 14.31 -8.82 -14.03
C VAL A 47 14.00 -8.56 -15.50
N ALA A 48 12.92 -9.15 -16.01
CA ALA A 48 12.51 -8.95 -17.38
C ALA A 48 12.19 -7.49 -17.69
N ARG A 49 11.46 -6.80 -16.80
CA ARG A 49 11.17 -5.38 -16.98
C ARG A 49 12.42 -4.51 -17.06
N ILE A 50 13.42 -4.77 -16.21
CA ILE A 50 14.70 -4.04 -16.22
C ILE A 50 15.48 -4.29 -17.52
N VAL A 51 15.54 -5.54 -17.98
CA VAL A 51 16.33 -5.93 -19.16
C VAL A 51 15.63 -5.59 -20.48
N LEU A 52 14.31 -5.78 -20.58
CA LEU A 52 13.54 -5.57 -21.80
C LEU A 52 12.98 -4.15 -21.94
N ARG A 53 12.92 -3.37 -20.84
CA ARG A 53 12.32 -2.02 -20.78
C ARG A 53 10.82 -1.98 -21.16
N ARG A 54 10.12 -3.10 -20.97
CA ARG A 54 8.65 -3.25 -21.10
C ARG A 54 8.11 -4.15 -19.99
N GLU A 55 6.81 -4.09 -19.73
CA GLU A 55 6.18 -5.12 -18.90
C GLU A 55 6.18 -6.47 -19.65
N PRO A 56 6.56 -7.58 -19.00
CA PRO A 56 6.44 -8.91 -19.58
C PRO A 56 5.01 -9.46 -19.45
N VAL A 57 4.57 -10.30 -20.39
CA VAL A 57 3.26 -10.95 -20.30
C VAL A 57 3.30 -12.17 -19.36
N ALA A 58 2.14 -12.60 -18.85
CA ALA A 58 2.05 -13.66 -17.83
C ALA A 58 2.77 -14.96 -18.25
N ASP A 59 2.62 -15.39 -19.50
CA ASP A 59 3.26 -16.61 -20.02
C ASP A 59 4.80 -16.51 -20.06
N GLU A 60 5.34 -15.33 -20.39
CA GLU A 60 6.78 -15.06 -20.35
C GLU A 60 7.30 -15.19 -18.90
N VAL A 61 6.61 -14.56 -17.95
CA VAL A 61 6.96 -14.59 -16.52
C VAL A 61 6.93 -16.03 -15.99
N LEU A 62 5.89 -16.81 -16.33
CA LEU A 62 5.77 -18.22 -15.93
C LEU A 62 6.95 -19.05 -16.45
N ALA A 63 7.30 -18.93 -17.73
CA ALA A 63 8.43 -19.63 -18.32
C ALA A 63 9.75 -19.30 -17.59
N TRP A 64 10.01 -18.01 -17.37
CA TRP A 64 11.25 -17.51 -16.76
C TRP A 64 11.37 -17.75 -15.25
N THR A 65 10.24 -17.98 -14.55
CA THR A 65 10.24 -18.30 -13.12
C THR A 65 11.10 -19.52 -12.80
N SER A 66 11.00 -20.56 -13.64
CA SER A 66 11.74 -21.82 -13.48
C SER A 66 13.26 -21.59 -13.39
N LEU A 67 13.79 -20.71 -14.25
CA LEU A 67 15.22 -20.37 -14.32
C LEU A 67 15.74 -19.74 -13.02
N ILE A 68 14.93 -18.92 -12.34
CA ILE A 68 15.27 -18.31 -11.06
C ILE A 68 15.24 -19.35 -9.93
N VAL A 69 14.16 -20.13 -9.86
CA VAL A 69 13.92 -21.10 -8.77
C VAL A 69 14.98 -22.21 -8.74
N MET A 70 15.54 -22.58 -9.90
CA MET A 70 16.60 -23.58 -9.99
C MET A 70 17.98 -23.12 -9.49
N GLN A 71 18.18 -21.84 -9.13
CA GLN A 71 19.50 -21.34 -8.69
C GLN A 71 19.69 -21.38 -7.17
N ALA A 72 20.94 -21.58 -6.76
CA ALA A 72 21.35 -21.61 -5.35
C ALA A 72 21.19 -20.27 -4.59
N SER A 73 20.95 -19.16 -5.28
CA SER A 73 20.65 -17.87 -4.66
C SER A 73 19.78 -17.00 -5.58
N ALA A 74 19.01 -16.08 -4.98
CA ALA A 74 18.19 -15.13 -5.73
C ALA A 74 19.03 -14.22 -6.66
N ALA A 75 20.26 -13.85 -6.25
CA ALA A 75 21.16 -13.06 -7.08
C ALA A 75 21.60 -13.82 -8.33
N ARG A 76 21.91 -15.12 -8.21
CA ARG A 76 22.21 -16.00 -9.34
C ARG A 76 21.00 -16.20 -10.24
N GLY A 77 19.81 -16.39 -9.67
CA GLY A 77 18.56 -16.46 -10.44
C GLY A 77 18.35 -15.23 -11.33
N ARG A 78 18.51 -14.04 -10.76
CA ARG A 78 18.43 -12.78 -11.53
C ARG A 78 19.52 -12.66 -12.59
N ALA A 79 20.74 -13.07 -12.28
CA ALA A 79 21.88 -13.05 -13.20
C ALA A 79 21.67 -13.96 -14.43
N GLU A 80 21.28 -15.22 -14.22
CA GLU A 80 21.06 -16.16 -15.32
C GLU A 80 19.90 -15.72 -16.21
N LEU A 81 18.78 -15.27 -15.62
CA LEU A 81 17.67 -14.75 -16.40
C LEU A 81 18.08 -13.49 -17.19
N ALA A 82 18.81 -12.55 -16.59
CA ALA A 82 19.28 -11.36 -17.30
C ALA A 82 20.18 -11.70 -18.50
N LEU A 83 21.07 -12.69 -18.36
CA LEU A 83 21.93 -13.18 -19.45
C LEU A 83 21.11 -13.85 -20.58
N VAL A 84 20.08 -14.64 -20.24
CA VAL A 84 19.17 -15.25 -21.23
C VAL A 84 18.40 -14.16 -22.00
N LEU A 85 17.87 -13.15 -21.31
CA LEU A 85 17.11 -12.07 -21.93
C LEU A 85 17.97 -11.17 -22.81
N LEU A 86 19.21 -10.85 -22.40
CA LEU A 86 20.17 -10.09 -23.20
C LEU A 86 20.65 -10.83 -24.46
N ALA A 87 20.41 -12.14 -24.55
CA ALA A 87 20.66 -12.95 -25.75
C ALA A 87 19.47 -12.98 -26.73
N LEU A 88 18.32 -12.41 -26.38
CA LEU A 88 17.15 -12.38 -27.27
C LEU A 88 17.41 -11.53 -28.53
N PRO A 89 16.86 -11.91 -29.71
CA PRO A 89 17.02 -11.15 -30.95
C PRO A 89 16.54 -9.70 -30.86
N GLU A 90 15.49 -9.42 -30.07
CA GLU A 90 14.97 -8.05 -29.88
C GLU A 90 15.97 -7.10 -29.21
N LEU A 91 16.96 -7.63 -28.47
CA LEU A 91 18.04 -6.86 -27.86
C LEU A 91 19.37 -6.94 -28.65
N ALA A 92 19.36 -7.47 -29.88
CA ALA A 92 20.57 -7.60 -30.71
C ALA A 92 21.28 -6.25 -30.93
N GLY A 93 20.51 -5.17 -31.13
CA GLY A 93 21.02 -3.83 -31.40
C GLY A 93 21.60 -3.06 -30.21
N LEU A 94 21.51 -3.57 -28.97
CA LEU A 94 22.11 -2.92 -27.81
C LEU A 94 23.64 -3.01 -27.87
N ASP A 95 24.33 -1.93 -27.49
CA ASP A 95 25.79 -1.93 -27.37
C ASP A 95 26.29 -2.66 -26.11
N ALA A 96 27.61 -2.82 -25.98
CA ALA A 96 28.21 -3.55 -24.87
C ALA A 96 28.11 -2.81 -23.51
N GLU A 97 27.96 -1.49 -23.50
CA GLU A 97 27.79 -0.71 -22.29
C GLU A 97 26.36 -0.82 -21.77
N GLU A 98 25.37 -0.60 -22.64
CA GLU A 98 23.96 -0.71 -22.28
C GLU A 98 23.58 -2.13 -21.86
N ARG A 99 24.08 -3.16 -22.56
CA ARG A 99 23.91 -4.57 -22.13
C ARG A 99 24.46 -4.81 -20.73
N THR A 100 25.64 -4.25 -20.42
CA THR A 100 26.29 -4.43 -19.12
C THR A 100 25.54 -3.67 -18.02
N ALA A 101 25.05 -2.45 -18.30
CA ALA A 101 24.24 -1.66 -17.38
C ALA A 101 22.91 -2.38 -17.06
N ARG A 102 22.16 -2.83 -18.09
CA ARG A 102 20.92 -3.61 -17.90
C ARG A 102 21.16 -4.90 -17.11
N ALA A 103 22.29 -5.58 -17.32
CA ALA A 103 22.67 -6.76 -16.53
C ALA A 103 22.98 -6.43 -15.06
N TYR A 104 23.70 -5.34 -14.81
CA TYR A 104 24.00 -4.84 -13.45
C TYR A 104 22.71 -4.48 -12.71
N ASP A 105 21.86 -3.66 -13.32
CA ASP A 105 20.60 -3.23 -12.74
C ASP A 105 19.68 -4.42 -12.45
N ALA A 106 19.62 -5.43 -13.34
CA ALA A 106 18.81 -6.63 -13.12
C ALA A 106 19.31 -7.48 -11.93
N VAL A 107 20.63 -7.63 -11.77
CA VAL A 107 21.22 -8.37 -10.63
C VAL A 107 21.02 -7.59 -9.32
N MET A 108 21.18 -6.27 -9.32
CA MET A 108 20.95 -5.42 -8.14
C MET A 108 19.47 -5.14 -7.86
N GLY A 109 18.58 -5.35 -8.85
CA GLY A 109 17.16 -4.99 -8.79
C GLY A 109 16.89 -3.49 -8.93
N ARG A 110 17.84 -2.70 -9.45
CA ARG A 110 17.73 -1.24 -9.61
C ARG A 110 16.72 -0.86 -10.69
N TYR A 111 16.00 0.25 -10.47
CA TYR A 111 14.97 0.75 -11.39
C TYR A 111 15.34 2.18 -11.84
N GLY A 112 16.01 2.32 -12.98
CA GLY A 112 16.41 3.64 -13.48
C GLY A 112 16.70 3.70 -14.97
N ALA A 113 16.53 4.89 -15.55
CA ALA A 113 16.88 5.20 -16.93
C ALA A 113 18.35 5.67 -17.09
N GLU A 114 18.97 6.12 -16.01
CA GLU A 114 20.38 6.54 -15.97
C GLU A 114 21.30 5.32 -15.78
N ALA A 115 22.47 5.36 -16.41
CA ALA A 115 23.49 4.33 -16.24
C ALA A 115 24.06 4.36 -14.80
N PRO A 116 24.39 3.19 -14.19
CA PRO A 116 25.06 3.15 -12.89
C PRO A 116 26.37 3.96 -12.87
N LYS A 117 26.62 4.73 -11.80
CA LYS A 117 27.85 5.54 -11.68
C LYS A 117 29.11 4.67 -11.68
N GLU A 118 28.99 3.39 -11.33
CA GLU A 118 30.07 2.40 -11.36
C GLU A 118 30.41 1.89 -12.77
N MET A 119 29.60 2.20 -13.80
CA MET A 119 29.78 1.66 -15.16
C MET A 119 31.19 1.88 -15.75
N PRO A 120 31.83 3.07 -15.63
CA PRO A 120 33.20 3.25 -16.13
C PRO A 120 34.21 2.31 -15.45
N MET A 121 34.04 2.02 -14.16
CA MET A 121 34.89 1.09 -13.41
C MET A 121 34.65 -0.36 -13.86
N TRP A 122 33.40 -0.77 -14.10
CA TRP A 122 33.09 -2.10 -14.62
C TRP A 122 33.61 -2.31 -16.05
N ARG A 123 33.48 -1.32 -16.92
CA ARG A 123 34.01 -1.36 -18.30
C ARG A 123 35.53 -1.44 -18.32
N ARG A 124 36.20 -0.66 -17.47
CA ARG A 124 37.66 -0.74 -17.26
C ARG A 124 38.09 -2.14 -16.82
N ARG A 125 37.45 -2.68 -15.78
CA ARG A 125 37.74 -4.04 -15.26
C ARG A 125 37.47 -5.13 -16.29
N GLN A 126 36.42 -4.97 -17.11
CA GLN A 126 36.10 -5.90 -18.19
C GLN A 126 37.22 -5.94 -19.23
N ALA A 127 37.75 -4.78 -19.63
CA ALA A 127 38.83 -4.67 -20.60
C ALA A 127 40.17 -5.17 -20.02
N GLU A 128 40.57 -4.70 -18.83
CA GLU A 128 41.85 -5.05 -18.20
C GLU A 128 41.98 -6.55 -17.86
N ALA A 129 40.87 -7.22 -17.53
CA ALA A 129 40.84 -8.65 -17.20
C ALA A 129 40.31 -9.55 -18.34
N GLY A 130 40.04 -9.01 -19.54
CA GLY A 130 39.59 -9.77 -20.71
C GLY A 130 38.26 -10.52 -20.51
N LEU A 131 37.34 -9.97 -19.71
CA LEU A 131 36.13 -10.67 -19.27
C LEU A 131 34.99 -10.59 -20.29
N THR A 132 34.38 -11.74 -20.58
CA THR A 132 33.06 -11.77 -21.22
C THR A 132 31.99 -11.19 -20.27
N MET A 133 30.88 -10.69 -20.84
CA MET A 133 29.75 -10.18 -20.04
C MET A 133 29.23 -11.23 -19.04
N ALA A 134 29.15 -12.50 -19.44
CA ALA A 134 28.72 -13.58 -18.56
C ALA A 134 29.69 -13.82 -17.38
N GLN A 135 31.00 -13.72 -17.61
CA GLN A 135 32.00 -13.80 -16.53
C GLN A 135 31.94 -12.58 -15.60
N LEU A 136 31.71 -11.38 -16.13
CA LEU A 136 31.53 -10.16 -15.34
C LEU A 136 30.31 -10.27 -14.41
N VAL A 137 29.15 -10.64 -14.98
CA VAL A 137 27.89 -10.80 -14.27
C VAL A 137 27.97 -11.89 -13.19
N ARG A 138 28.36 -13.12 -13.56
CA ARG A 138 28.44 -14.27 -12.63
C ARG A 138 29.56 -14.12 -11.60
N GLY A 139 30.70 -13.54 -12.00
CA GLY A 139 31.90 -13.43 -11.18
C GLY A 139 31.91 -12.25 -10.21
N TYR A 140 31.27 -11.13 -10.57
CA TYR A 140 31.34 -9.89 -9.81
C TYR A 140 29.97 -9.38 -9.36
N PHE A 141 29.00 -9.20 -10.26
CA PHE A 141 27.70 -8.60 -9.89
C PHE A 141 26.93 -9.50 -8.91
N VAL A 142 26.95 -10.81 -9.12
CA VAL A 142 26.38 -11.78 -8.17
C VAL A 142 27.05 -11.68 -6.79
N ARG A 143 28.38 -11.55 -6.73
CA ARG A 143 29.10 -11.49 -5.44
C ARG A 143 28.79 -10.23 -4.66
N LEU A 144 28.72 -9.08 -5.33
CA LEU A 144 28.31 -7.81 -4.74
C LEU A 144 26.88 -7.89 -4.18
N ALA A 145 25.94 -8.42 -4.97
CA ALA A 145 24.57 -8.64 -4.53
C ALA A 145 24.45 -9.66 -3.37
N GLU A 146 25.31 -10.69 -3.33
CA GLU A 146 25.38 -11.67 -2.22
C GLU A 146 26.04 -11.07 -0.96
N ALA A 147 26.98 -10.13 -1.11
CA ALA A 147 27.62 -9.38 -0.02
C ALA A 147 26.74 -8.25 0.55
N GLY A 148 25.72 -7.80 -0.19
CA GLY A 148 24.94 -6.60 0.14
C GLY A 148 25.62 -5.28 -0.30
N GLU A 149 26.76 -5.37 -0.99
CA GLU A 149 27.52 -4.24 -1.52
C GLU A 149 26.94 -3.80 -2.88
N GLY A 150 25.71 -3.30 -2.87
CA GLY A 150 25.08 -2.70 -4.05
C GLY A 150 25.57 -1.26 -4.25
N GLY A 151 26.28 -1.00 -5.36
CA GLY A 151 26.66 0.35 -5.75
C GLY A 151 25.43 1.20 -6.11
N ASP A 152 25.39 2.43 -5.60
CA ASP A 152 24.26 3.37 -5.49
C ASP A 152 22.89 2.67 -5.32
N PRO A 153 22.33 2.57 -4.09
CA PRO A 153 21.04 1.95 -3.90
C PRO A 153 19.95 2.82 -4.51
N CYS A 154 19.44 2.43 -5.67
CA CYS A 154 18.26 3.05 -6.27
C CYS A 154 17.02 2.32 -5.77
N ALA A 155 16.24 2.99 -4.93
CA ALA A 155 14.91 2.54 -4.55
C ALA A 155 13.90 2.81 -5.67
N ALA A 156 12.85 1.99 -5.74
CA ALA A 156 11.66 2.33 -6.51
C ALA A 156 10.81 3.32 -5.71
N PRO A 157 10.23 4.37 -6.33
CA PRO A 157 9.37 5.33 -5.63
C PRO A 157 8.02 4.72 -5.24
N VAL A 158 7.67 3.53 -5.77
CA VAL A 158 6.60 2.66 -5.25
C VAL A 158 7.13 1.26 -4.98
N ASP A 159 6.75 0.67 -3.84
CA ASP A 159 7.00 -0.74 -3.52
C ASP A 159 5.67 -1.43 -3.17
N ALA A 160 5.30 -2.50 -3.89
CA ALA A 160 4.05 -3.27 -3.67
C ALA A 160 3.96 -3.93 -2.27
N ARG A 161 5.04 -3.92 -1.49
CA ARG A 161 5.10 -4.37 -0.09
C ARG A 161 4.79 -3.26 0.91
N ARG A 162 4.76 -2.01 0.45
CA ARG A 162 4.49 -0.80 1.22
C ARG A 162 3.08 -0.28 0.91
N PRO A 163 2.47 0.51 1.80
CA PRO A 163 1.17 1.11 1.52
C PRO A 163 1.28 2.18 0.44
N PHE A 164 0.29 2.20 -0.44
CA PHE A 164 -0.05 3.36 -1.26
C PHE A 164 -1.57 3.56 -1.30
N PHE A 165 -2.01 4.76 -1.63
CA PHE A 165 -3.39 5.22 -1.60
C PHE A 165 -3.70 6.00 -2.86
N VAL A 166 -4.97 6.01 -3.26
CA VAL A 166 -5.46 6.85 -4.37
C VAL A 166 -6.63 7.67 -3.86
N VAL A 167 -6.58 8.98 -4.12
CA VAL A 167 -7.69 9.91 -3.94
C VAL A 167 -7.90 10.69 -5.24
N ARG A 168 -8.91 11.55 -5.31
CA ARG A 168 -9.11 12.47 -6.43
C ARG A 168 -8.45 13.82 -6.16
N ASP A 169 -7.94 14.47 -7.20
CA ASP A 169 -7.65 15.89 -7.19
C ASP A 169 -8.93 16.73 -7.44
N GLY A 170 -8.80 18.05 -7.43
CA GLY A 170 -9.93 18.97 -7.65
C GLY A 170 -10.62 18.87 -9.03
N ALA A 171 -10.00 18.20 -10.01
CA ALA A 171 -10.57 17.94 -11.33
C ALA A 171 -11.09 16.49 -11.46
N GLY A 172 -11.13 15.72 -10.36
CA GLY A 172 -11.51 14.31 -10.35
C GLY A 172 -10.41 13.36 -10.82
N SER A 173 -9.21 13.85 -11.18
CA SER A 173 -8.11 13.00 -11.65
C SER A 173 -7.45 12.26 -10.47
N PRO A 174 -6.90 11.05 -10.66
CA PRO A 174 -6.22 10.34 -9.58
C PRO A 174 -5.00 11.09 -9.05
N LEU A 175 -4.89 11.11 -7.73
CA LEU A 175 -3.74 11.57 -6.96
C LEU A 175 -3.24 10.38 -6.11
N VAL A 176 -2.04 9.90 -6.39
CA VAL A 176 -1.51 8.67 -5.80
C VAL A 176 -0.47 9.01 -4.75
N PHE A 177 -0.64 8.51 -3.52
CA PHE A 177 0.32 8.66 -2.43
C PHE A 177 0.97 7.31 -2.16
N ALA A 178 2.27 7.17 -2.35
CA ALA A 178 2.97 5.88 -2.28
C ALA A 178 4.24 5.94 -1.43
N VAL A 179 4.47 4.92 -0.60
CA VAL A 179 5.74 4.79 0.13
C VAL A 179 6.74 4.00 -0.71
N GLY A 180 7.86 4.64 -1.04
CA GLY A 180 8.96 4.05 -1.82
C GLY A 180 9.79 3.04 -1.04
N GLY A 181 10.71 2.37 -1.75
CA GLY A 181 11.65 1.41 -1.16
C GLY A 181 12.60 2.04 -0.12
N ASN A 182 12.93 3.32 -0.29
CA ASN A 182 13.71 4.15 0.63
C ASN A 182 12.89 4.67 1.84
N LEU A 183 11.62 4.29 1.97
CA LEU A 183 10.68 4.76 2.99
C LEU A 183 10.30 6.24 2.90
N HIS A 184 10.41 6.88 1.73
CA HIS A 184 9.86 8.22 1.52
C HIS A 184 8.42 8.15 1.00
N LEU A 185 7.59 9.13 1.35
CA LEU A 185 6.25 9.31 0.80
C LEU A 185 6.34 10.13 -0.49
N TYR A 186 6.03 9.49 -1.61
CA TYR A 186 5.89 10.11 -2.92
C TYR A 186 4.43 10.40 -3.25
N MET A 187 4.23 11.46 -4.03
CA MET A 187 2.95 11.81 -4.65
C MET A 187 3.09 11.76 -6.17
N PHE A 188 2.17 11.08 -6.84
CA PHE A 188 2.05 11.11 -8.29
C PHE A 188 0.77 11.82 -8.69
N ARG A 189 0.89 12.80 -9.59
CA ARG A 189 -0.23 13.64 -10.05
C ARG A 189 -0.18 13.82 -11.56
N ARG A 190 -1.34 13.95 -12.21
CA ARG A 190 -1.41 14.45 -13.59
C ARG A 190 -1.20 15.96 -13.64
N THR A 191 -0.21 16.37 -14.43
CA THR A 191 0.06 17.78 -14.78
C THR A 191 -1.02 18.31 -15.72
N ALA A 192 -1.10 19.63 -15.88
CA ALA A 192 -2.04 20.27 -16.82
C ALA A 192 -1.83 19.86 -18.30
N PHE A 193 -0.66 19.28 -18.63
CA PHE A 193 -0.31 18.77 -19.96
C PHE A 193 -0.61 17.28 -20.14
N GLY A 194 -1.25 16.63 -19.15
CA GLY A 194 -1.59 15.20 -19.18
C GLY A 194 -0.49 14.25 -18.71
N ASN A 195 0.77 14.70 -18.66
CA ASN A 195 1.89 13.92 -18.15
C ASN A 195 1.80 13.71 -16.64
N TRP A 196 2.33 12.59 -16.13
CA TRP A 196 2.51 12.35 -14.69
C TRP A 196 3.75 13.07 -14.15
N SER A 197 3.62 13.68 -12.96
CA SER A 197 4.72 14.18 -12.15
C SER A 197 4.88 13.34 -10.87
N GLN A 198 6.08 13.37 -10.29
CA GLN A 198 6.46 12.67 -9.06
C GLN A 198 7.08 13.68 -8.08
N THR A 199 6.51 13.80 -6.88
CA THR A 199 6.97 14.73 -5.84
C THR A 199 7.32 13.97 -4.56
N ASP A 200 8.48 14.24 -3.97
CA ASP A 200 8.84 13.74 -2.63
C ASP A 200 8.21 14.65 -1.56
N LEU A 201 7.26 14.12 -0.79
CA LEU A 201 6.57 14.84 0.28
C LEU A 201 7.27 14.66 1.63
N SER A 202 8.05 13.60 1.82
CA SER A 202 8.86 13.40 3.04
C SER A 202 9.95 14.47 3.15
N ALA A 203 10.59 14.82 2.04
CA ALA A 203 11.57 15.90 1.95
C ALA A 203 11.01 17.29 2.30
N ALA A 204 9.68 17.46 2.35
CA ALA A 204 9.03 18.72 2.67
C ALA A 204 8.69 18.89 4.16
N LEU A 205 8.82 17.85 5.01
CA LEU A 205 8.37 17.86 6.41
C LEU A 205 9.10 18.90 7.28
N PRO A 206 8.49 19.38 8.39
CA PRO A 206 9.01 20.52 9.17
C PRO A 206 10.38 20.31 9.82
N HIS A 207 10.75 19.06 10.09
CA HIS A 207 12.09 18.69 10.53
C HIS A 207 12.82 17.99 9.37
N PRO A 208 13.85 18.61 8.75
CA PRO A 208 14.52 18.06 7.56
C PRO A 208 15.48 16.90 7.87
N MET A 209 15.42 16.29 9.06
CA MET A 209 16.17 15.08 9.41
C MET A 209 15.52 13.85 8.76
N ARG A 210 15.72 13.71 7.44
CA ARG A 210 15.76 12.43 6.70
C ARG A 210 14.81 11.36 7.24
N HIS A 211 13.53 11.69 7.18
CA HIS A 211 12.45 11.00 7.88
C HIS A 211 11.96 9.76 7.13
N ARG A 212 12.05 8.59 7.77
CA ARG A 212 11.61 7.31 7.22
C ARG A 212 10.17 7.02 7.62
N VAL A 213 9.28 6.88 6.64
CA VAL A 213 7.86 6.56 6.85
C VAL A 213 7.70 5.16 7.43
N GLN A 214 7.13 5.10 8.63
CA GLN A 214 6.79 3.86 9.34
C GLN A 214 5.34 3.46 9.06
N CYS A 215 4.42 4.42 9.17
CA CYS A 215 2.99 4.23 8.93
C CYS A 215 2.39 5.44 8.22
N VAL A 216 1.40 5.21 7.36
CA VAL A 216 0.64 6.26 6.69
C VAL A 216 -0.79 5.78 6.43
N ASP A 217 -1.76 6.70 6.56
CA ASP A 217 -3.11 6.59 6.01
C ASP A 217 -3.48 7.91 5.29
N VAL A 218 -4.16 7.80 4.16
CA VAL A 218 -4.64 8.92 3.35
C VAL A 218 -6.10 8.67 2.99
N ARG A 219 -6.98 9.62 3.31
CA ARG A 219 -8.42 9.54 3.02
C ARG A 219 -8.92 10.78 2.33
N GLN A 220 -10.01 10.63 1.58
CA GLN A 220 -10.77 11.72 1.00
C GLN A 220 -12.19 11.75 1.57
N ALA A 221 -12.66 12.94 1.91
CA ALA A 221 -14.02 13.20 2.33
C ALA A 221 -14.95 13.39 1.10
N GLY A 222 -16.27 13.32 1.31
CA GLY A 222 -17.26 13.52 0.25
C GLY A 222 -17.22 14.90 -0.41
N ASP A 223 -16.63 15.91 0.25
CA ASP A 223 -16.40 17.26 -0.30
C ASP A 223 -15.10 17.38 -1.13
N GLY A 224 -14.37 16.27 -1.32
CA GLY A 224 -13.10 16.23 -2.04
C GLY A 224 -11.88 16.63 -1.21
N THR A 225 -12.04 17.07 0.05
CA THR A 225 -10.90 17.36 0.91
C THR A 225 -10.17 16.09 1.33
N VAL A 226 -8.84 16.19 1.48
CA VAL A 226 -7.94 15.10 1.79
C VAL A 226 -7.46 15.23 3.23
N ALA A 227 -7.30 14.10 3.90
CA ALA A 227 -6.62 13.99 5.19
C ALA A 227 -5.45 13.01 5.09
N VAL A 228 -4.33 13.36 5.71
CA VAL A 228 -3.09 12.59 5.76
C VAL A 228 -2.66 12.46 7.21
N ALA A 229 -2.37 11.24 7.64
CA ALA A 229 -1.79 10.95 8.94
C ALA A 229 -0.56 10.05 8.72
N LEU A 230 0.57 10.47 9.26
CA LEU A 230 1.89 9.98 8.90
C LEU A 230 2.74 9.81 10.16
N ALA A 231 3.23 8.61 10.43
CA ALA A 231 4.26 8.37 11.43
C ALA A 231 5.62 8.15 10.74
N VAL A 232 6.63 8.92 11.16
CA VAL A 232 8.00 8.80 10.67
C VAL A 232 8.96 8.51 11.82
N GLY A 233 9.97 7.69 11.55
CA GLY A 233 11.13 7.51 12.43
C GLY A 233 12.35 8.27 11.90
N ALA A 234 13.40 8.29 12.70
CA ALA A 234 14.70 8.72 12.26
C ALA A 234 15.34 7.74 11.25
N ARG A 235 16.50 8.13 10.74
CA ARG A 235 17.21 7.43 9.68
C ARG A 235 17.83 6.12 10.17
N GLU A 236 18.44 6.13 11.35
CA GLU A 236 18.96 4.93 12.01
C GLU A 236 17.85 4.18 12.77
N GLY A 237 18.05 2.88 12.99
CA GLY A 237 16.97 1.96 13.34
C GLY A 237 16.31 2.25 14.69
N ALA A 238 14.99 2.49 14.66
CA ALA A 238 14.08 2.53 15.80
C ALA A 238 14.35 3.63 16.85
N GLU A 239 14.58 4.87 16.41
CA GLU A 239 14.17 6.02 17.21
C GLU A 239 12.64 6.21 17.22
N ALA A 240 12.16 6.96 18.21
CA ALA A 240 10.73 7.20 18.47
C ALA A 240 9.99 7.77 17.25
N SER A 241 8.72 7.37 17.07
CA SER A 241 7.89 7.88 15.99
C SER A 241 7.48 9.33 16.23
N THR A 242 7.68 10.17 15.22
CA THR A 242 7.05 11.48 15.12
C THR A 242 5.78 11.36 14.28
N LEU A 243 4.62 11.67 14.88
CA LEU A 243 3.33 11.67 14.20
C LEU A 243 3.00 13.06 13.65
N TYR A 244 2.75 13.16 12.35
CA TYR A 244 2.25 14.34 11.65
C TYR A 244 0.83 14.08 11.14
N VAL A 245 -0.05 15.09 11.26
CA VAL A 245 -1.45 14.96 10.79
C VAL A 245 -1.93 16.27 10.16
N ALA A 246 -2.62 16.14 9.02
CA ALA A 246 -3.41 17.19 8.41
C ALA A 246 -4.78 16.64 7.97
N SER A 247 -5.81 17.46 8.06
CA SER A 247 -7.18 17.16 7.62
C SER A 247 -7.80 18.39 7.00
N GLY A 248 -8.60 18.23 5.94
CA GLY A 248 -9.17 19.37 5.22
C GLY A 248 -8.20 19.98 4.20
N LEU A 249 -7.20 19.23 3.74
CA LEU A 249 -6.34 19.67 2.62
C LEU A 249 -7.18 19.72 1.35
N SER A 250 -7.05 20.77 0.54
CA SER A 250 -7.76 20.84 -0.74
C SER A 250 -7.13 19.89 -1.75
N GLY A 251 -7.93 18.98 -2.33
CA GLY A 251 -7.50 18.15 -3.46
C GLY A 251 -7.11 18.96 -4.70
N SER A 252 -7.46 20.25 -4.76
CA SER A 252 -7.11 21.17 -5.85
C SER A 252 -5.71 21.80 -5.72
N MET A 253 -4.92 21.44 -4.70
CA MET A 253 -3.55 21.94 -4.53
C MET A 253 -2.64 21.48 -5.68
N ASP A 254 -1.80 22.41 -6.16
CA ASP A 254 -0.67 22.11 -7.03
C ASP A 254 0.52 21.56 -6.22
N GLU A 255 1.59 21.18 -6.89
CA GLU A 255 2.78 20.59 -6.25
C GLU A 255 3.39 21.52 -5.20
N ALA A 256 3.43 22.83 -5.45
CA ALA A 256 3.90 23.82 -4.49
C ALA A 256 2.97 23.92 -3.27
N GLY A 257 1.66 23.84 -3.47
CA GLY A 257 0.64 23.76 -2.42
C GLY A 257 0.81 22.52 -1.54
N TRP A 258 1.01 21.35 -2.14
CA TRP A 258 1.26 20.10 -1.41
C TRP A 258 2.56 20.15 -0.60
N ILE A 259 3.68 20.60 -1.20
CA ILE A 259 4.95 20.80 -0.49
C ILE A 259 4.78 21.78 0.67
N LYS A 260 4.06 22.89 0.47
CA LYS A 260 3.78 23.87 1.53
C LYS A 260 2.92 23.26 2.65
N ALA A 261 1.88 22.50 2.31
CA ALA A 261 1.04 21.83 3.30
C ALA A 261 1.86 20.91 4.20
N PHE A 262 2.68 20.03 3.60
CA PHE A 262 3.58 19.12 4.33
C PHE A 262 4.59 19.86 5.23
N ARG A 263 5.19 20.94 4.73
CA ARG A 263 6.08 21.82 5.52
C ARG A 263 5.41 22.50 6.71
N THR A 264 4.09 22.61 6.71
CA THR A 264 3.30 23.20 7.79
C THR A 264 2.55 22.19 8.66
N MET A 265 2.72 20.87 8.42
CA MET A 265 2.02 19.84 9.20
C MET A 265 2.39 19.92 10.68
N GLN A 266 1.37 19.94 11.53
CA GLN A 266 1.57 19.96 12.97
C GLN A 266 1.87 18.56 13.49
N MET A 267 2.98 18.47 14.22
CA MET A 267 3.41 17.29 14.95
C MET A 267 2.52 17.05 16.18
N ARG A 268 2.02 15.83 16.34
CA ARG A 268 1.13 15.39 17.42
C ARG A 268 1.92 14.77 18.58
N ARG A 269 2.47 15.62 19.47
CA ARG A 269 3.18 15.16 20.70
C ARG A 269 2.26 14.85 21.89
N ARG A 270 1.11 15.52 22.04
CA ARG A 270 0.30 15.47 23.28
C ARG A 270 -0.41 14.12 23.46
N GLY A 271 0.05 13.32 24.42
CA GLY A 271 -0.55 12.03 24.78
C GLY A 271 -0.05 10.84 23.95
N PHE A 272 0.89 11.05 23.03
CA PHE A 272 1.66 9.96 22.43
C PHE A 272 2.81 9.60 23.40
N PRO A 273 3.07 8.31 23.72
CA PRO A 273 4.11 7.97 24.67
C PRO A 273 5.51 8.29 24.12
N GLU A 274 6.40 8.74 25.01
CA GLU A 274 7.80 8.95 24.68
C GLU A 274 8.49 7.61 24.35
N GLY A 275 9.38 7.60 23.36
CA GLY A 275 10.03 6.37 22.88
C GLY A 275 9.14 5.43 22.06
N ALA A 276 7.84 5.72 21.89
CA ALA A 276 6.92 4.82 21.20
C ALA A 276 7.19 4.73 19.69
N VAL A 277 7.16 3.52 19.15
CA VAL A 277 7.23 3.25 17.71
C VAL A 277 5.84 2.89 17.20
N ALA A 278 5.27 3.77 16.37
CA ALA A 278 3.99 3.56 15.70
C ALA A 278 4.06 2.32 14.79
N THR A 279 3.11 1.42 14.98
CA THR A 279 2.90 0.22 14.17
C THR A 279 1.71 0.37 13.22
N ARG A 280 0.72 1.20 13.57
CA ARG A 280 -0.44 1.50 12.71
C ARG A 280 -0.87 2.96 12.87
N VAL A 281 -1.29 3.57 11.78
CA VAL A 281 -2.06 4.82 11.75
C VAL A 281 -3.25 4.60 10.83
N ALA A 282 -4.46 4.99 11.25
CA ALA A 282 -5.67 4.82 10.44
C ALA A 282 -6.72 5.90 10.74
N PHE A 283 -7.30 6.51 9.72
CA PHE A 283 -8.47 7.37 9.87
C PHE A 283 -9.77 6.56 10.01
N GLY A 284 -10.74 7.13 10.72
CA GLY A 284 -12.14 6.78 10.55
C GLY A 284 -12.71 7.35 9.23
N PRO A 285 -13.96 7.01 8.86
CA PRO A 285 -14.60 7.58 7.69
C PRO A 285 -14.73 9.10 7.84
N LEU A 286 -14.34 9.86 6.81
CA LEU A 286 -14.45 11.31 6.78
C LEU A 286 -15.87 11.73 6.38
N LEU A 287 -16.77 11.79 7.38
CA LEU A 287 -18.18 12.10 7.17
C LEU A 287 -18.47 13.61 7.32
N ALA A 288 -19.36 14.13 6.49
CA ALA A 288 -19.79 15.53 6.55
C ALA A 288 -20.48 15.86 7.88
N GLY A 289 -19.89 16.77 8.66
CA GLY A 289 -20.34 17.16 10.00
C GLY A 289 -19.71 16.39 11.15
N ALA A 290 -18.79 15.44 10.89
CA ALA A 290 -18.15 14.61 11.90
C ALA A 290 -16.72 15.09 12.20
N ALA A 291 -16.23 14.77 13.40
CA ALA A 291 -14.82 14.93 13.72
C ALA A 291 -13.98 13.90 12.94
N PRO A 292 -12.92 14.30 12.21
CA PRO A 292 -12.00 13.38 11.54
C PRO A 292 -11.15 12.65 12.60
N LEU A 293 -11.59 11.47 13.02
CA LEU A 293 -10.88 10.68 14.03
C LEU A 293 -9.73 9.89 13.42
N VAL A 294 -8.63 9.79 14.16
CA VAL A 294 -7.45 8.98 13.84
C VAL A 294 -7.22 7.98 14.97
N LEU A 295 -6.95 6.73 14.60
CA LEU A 295 -6.34 5.69 15.41
C LEU A 295 -4.83 5.69 15.22
N VAL A 296 -4.11 5.48 16.32
CA VAL A 296 -2.69 5.16 16.31
C VAL A 296 -2.46 3.97 17.21
N THR A 297 -1.81 2.95 16.68
CA THR A 297 -1.28 1.82 17.46
C THR A 297 0.24 1.96 17.48
N ALA A 298 0.85 1.79 18.65
CA ALA A 298 2.28 1.92 18.83
C ALA A 298 2.79 0.96 19.92
N ARG A 299 4.04 0.52 19.74
CA ARG A 299 4.79 -0.26 20.73
C ARG A 299 5.63 0.67 21.60
N ALA A 300 5.49 0.56 22.91
CA ALA A 300 6.34 1.23 23.90
C ALA A 300 6.65 0.23 25.02
N GLN A 301 7.93 0.12 25.42
CA GLN A 301 8.37 -0.83 26.47
C GLN A 301 7.86 -2.27 26.25
N ASP A 302 7.92 -2.73 25.00
CA ASP A 302 7.42 -4.03 24.53
C ASP A 302 5.91 -4.30 24.59
N GLU A 303 5.10 -3.36 25.10
CA GLU A 303 3.64 -3.41 25.00
C GLU A 303 3.12 -2.68 23.76
N GLU A 304 2.19 -3.29 23.03
CA GLU A 304 1.44 -2.61 21.96
C GLU A 304 0.13 -2.05 22.51
N ASN A 305 -0.06 -0.75 22.36
CA ASN A 305 -1.23 -0.02 22.85
C ASN A 305 -1.85 0.80 21.71
N THR A 306 -3.14 1.16 21.84
CA THR A 306 -3.88 1.94 20.84
C THR A 306 -4.50 3.19 21.46
N TRP A 307 -4.40 4.30 20.73
CA TRP A 307 -4.99 5.60 21.07
C TRP A 307 -5.83 6.14 19.93
N TYR A 308 -6.70 7.09 20.23
CA TYR A 308 -7.44 7.88 19.25
C TYR A 308 -7.38 9.38 19.55
N PHE A 309 -7.56 10.21 18.52
CA PHE A 309 -7.73 11.66 18.66
C PHE A 309 -8.49 12.25 17.46
N ASN A 310 -8.91 13.51 17.58
CA ASN A 310 -9.51 14.28 16.49
C ASN A 310 -8.42 15.04 15.71
N ALA A 311 -8.27 14.73 14.41
CA ALA A 311 -7.29 15.36 13.51
C ALA A 311 -7.49 16.88 13.35
N ALA A 312 -8.72 17.38 13.47
CA ALA A 312 -9.04 18.80 13.42
C ALA A 312 -8.78 19.55 14.75
N ALA A 313 -8.51 18.84 15.84
CA ALA A 313 -8.24 19.42 17.16
C ALA A 313 -6.78 19.15 17.61
N PRO A 314 -5.79 19.96 17.16
CA PRO A 314 -4.37 19.76 17.48
C PRO A 314 -4.01 19.97 18.96
N SER A 315 -4.79 20.77 19.69
CA SER A 315 -4.57 21.07 21.11
C SER A 315 -5.02 19.94 22.05
N THR A 316 -5.96 19.10 21.63
CA THR A 316 -6.53 18.00 22.42
C THR A 316 -5.54 16.83 22.49
N PRO A 317 -5.27 16.26 23.69
CA PRO A 317 -4.40 15.10 23.83
C PRO A 317 -5.03 13.84 23.21
N MET A 318 -4.19 12.86 22.89
CA MET A 318 -4.65 11.52 22.52
C MET A 318 -5.28 10.81 23.72
N SER A 319 -6.34 10.06 23.47
CA SER A 319 -7.03 9.22 24.46
C SER A 319 -6.77 7.75 24.20
N PRO A 320 -6.49 6.92 25.22
CA PRO A 320 -6.32 5.48 25.03
C PRO A 320 -7.64 4.83 24.61
N LEU A 321 -7.59 3.95 23.60
CA LEU A 321 -8.75 3.16 23.17
C LEU A 321 -8.83 1.90 24.01
N ARG A 322 -9.83 1.82 24.89
CA ARG A 322 -10.17 0.58 25.60
C ARG A 322 -11.17 -0.21 24.76
N LEU A 323 -10.67 -1.21 24.04
CA LEU A 323 -11.53 -2.18 23.34
C LEU A 323 -12.33 -3.00 24.35
N GLN A 324 -13.62 -3.17 24.10
CA GLN A 324 -14.44 -4.10 24.88
C GLN A 324 -14.18 -5.53 24.39
N GLY A 325 -14.01 -6.49 25.32
CA GLY A 325 -13.72 -7.87 24.93
C GLY A 325 -13.58 -8.88 26.08
N GLY A 326 -12.86 -8.55 27.15
CA GLY A 326 -12.61 -9.52 28.23
C GLY A 326 -11.88 -10.77 27.70
N LEU A 327 -12.57 -11.92 27.67
CA LEU A 327 -12.06 -13.18 27.10
C LEU A 327 -12.31 -13.32 25.58
N ALA A 328 -13.12 -12.44 24.97
CA ALA A 328 -13.46 -12.52 23.56
C ALA A 328 -12.30 -12.11 22.65
N ARG A 329 -12.14 -12.79 21.51
CA ARG A 329 -11.10 -12.46 20.53
C ARG A 329 -11.57 -11.30 19.65
N VAL A 330 -10.89 -10.16 19.72
CA VAL A 330 -11.08 -9.06 18.76
C VAL A 330 -10.62 -9.54 17.37
N LEU A 331 -11.48 -9.37 16.37
CA LEU A 331 -11.19 -9.64 14.96
C LEU A 331 -10.82 -8.36 14.20
N GLY A 332 -11.39 -7.21 14.59
CA GLY A 332 -11.08 -5.92 14.00
C GLY A 332 -11.73 -4.76 14.75
N TYR A 333 -11.20 -3.56 14.58
CA TYR A 333 -11.73 -2.34 15.18
C TYR A 333 -11.41 -1.10 14.32
N ALA A 334 -12.27 -0.09 14.41
CA ALA A 334 -12.17 1.19 13.70
C ALA A 334 -12.83 2.31 14.52
N VAL A 335 -12.43 3.56 14.29
CA VAL A 335 -13.09 4.75 14.86
C VAL A 335 -13.93 5.46 13.81
N GLY A 336 -14.81 6.35 14.27
CA GLY A 336 -15.63 7.21 13.43
C GLY A 336 -16.73 7.84 14.28
N SER A 337 -17.90 8.05 13.70
CA SER A 337 -19.04 8.63 14.40
C SER A 337 -20.35 7.92 14.07
N TYR A 338 -21.17 7.66 15.07
CA TYR A 338 -22.59 7.34 14.92
C TYR A 338 -23.36 8.38 15.72
N ARG A 339 -23.58 9.55 15.12
CA ARG A 339 -24.00 10.83 15.75
C ARG A 339 -23.01 11.39 16.77
N LEU A 340 -22.44 10.55 17.64
CA LEU A 340 -21.29 10.83 18.51
C LEU A 340 -20.01 10.15 17.98
N PRO A 341 -18.82 10.70 18.28
CA PRO A 341 -17.54 9.99 18.16
C PRO A 341 -17.53 8.66 18.91
N GLY A 342 -16.92 7.62 18.33
CA GLY A 342 -16.81 6.30 18.97
C GLY A 342 -15.98 5.28 18.18
N ALA A 343 -16.09 4.03 18.60
CA ALA A 343 -15.39 2.90 17.99
C ALA A 343 -16.34 1.74 17.66
N TRP A 344 -16.12 1.12 16.50
CA TRP A 344 -16.66 -0.19 16.14
C TRP A 344 -15.67 -1.28 16.55
N THR A 345 -16.18 -2.37 17.11
CA THR A 345 -15.40 -3.56 17.44
C THR A 345 -16.12 -4.79 16.90
N LEU A 346 -15.42 -5.61 16.10
CA LEU A 346 -15.84 -6.95 15.72
C LEU A 346 -15.13 -7.95 16.63
N VAL A 347 -15.88 -8.75 17.39
CA VAL A 347 -15.36 -9.78 18.30
C VAL A 347 -15.88 -11.16 17.94
N ARG A 348 -15.19 -12.21 18.41
CA ARG A 348 -15.64 -13.59 18.35
C ARG A 348 -15.65 -14.22 19.75
N GLU A 349 -16.79 -14.73 20.14
CA GLU A 349 -17.04 -15.40 21.42
C GLU A 349 -17.95 -16.63 21.20
N GLY A 350 -17.61 -17.77 21.79
CA GLY A 350 -18.39 -19.01 21.62
C GLY A 350 -18.53 -19.53 20.18
N GLY A 351 -17.73 -19.02 19.23
CA GLY A 351 -17.86 -19.29 17.79
C GLY A 351 -18.77 -18.33 17.03
N ALA A 352 -19.62 -17.57 17.73
CA ALA A 352 -20.40 -16.48 17.14
C ALA A 352 -19.53 -15.22 16.98
N ALA A 353 -19.81 -14.43 15.93
CA ALA A 353 -19.26 -13.09 15.77
C ALA A 353 -20.28 -12.06 16.28
N ALA A 354 -19.80 -10.97 16.87
CA ALA A 354 -20.61 -9.82 17.26
C ALA A 354 -19.91 -8.53 16.81
N LEU A 355 -20.67 -7.60 16.23
CA LEU A 355 -20.21 -6.29 15.80
C LEU A 355 -20.98 -5.24 16.59
N THR A 356 -20.25 -4.39 17.30
CA THR A 356 -20.83 -3.33 18.12
C THR A 356 -20.18 -1.99 17.82
N PHE A 357 -20.95 -0.91 17.96
CA PHE A 357 -20.43 0.44 18.12
C PHE A 357 -20.65 0.89 19.56
N ALA A 358 -19.66 1.55 20.14
CA ALA A 358 -19.78 2.28 21.40
C ALA A 358 -19.22 3.70 21.22
N SER A 359 -20.02 4.72 21.56
CA SER A 359 -19.53 6.09 21.59
C SER A 359 -18.54 6.30 22.73
N PHE A 360 -17.63 7.24 22.57
CA PHE A 360 -16.86 7.74 23.69
C PHE A 360 -17.79 8.52 24.64
N PRO A 361 -17.59 8.45 25.97
CA PRO A 361 -18.43 9.18 26.92
C PRO A 361 -18.33 10.69 26.65
N ASP A 362 -19.47 11.37 26.56
CA ASP A 362 -19.48 12.83 26.58
C ASP A 362 -19.37 13.38 28.02
N GLN A 363 -19.25 14.69 28.15
CA GLN A 363 -19.11 15.37 29.45
C GLN A 363 -20.33 15.24 30.37
N PHE A 364 -21.47 14.75 29.86
CA PHE A 364 -22.71 14.53 30.60
C PHE A 364 -23.00 13.03 30.84
N GLY A 365 -22.11 12.14 30.39
CA GLY A 365 -22.29 10.70 30.46
C GLY A 365 -23.29 10.14 29.44
N TRP A 366 -23.71 10.93 28.44
CA TRP A 366 -24.50 10.40 27.33
C TRP A 366 -23.63 9.51 26.46
N ALA A 367 -24.18 8.36 26.07
CA ALA A 367 -23.51 7.40 25.21
C ALA A 367 -24.50 6.77 24.23
N VAL A 368 -24.00 6.43 23.03
CA VAL A 368 -24.72 5.69 22.01
C VAL A 368 -24.02 4.36 21.81
N ASN A 369 -24.76 3.27 22.02
CA ASN A 369 -24.30 1.91 21.78
C ASN A 369 -25.21 1.28 20.73
N VAL A 370 -24.62 0.59 19.75
CA VAL A 370 -25.35 -0.10 18.66
C VAL A 370 -24.83 -1.52 18.56
N GLU A 371 -25.73 -2.50 18.54
CA GLU A 371 -25.44 -3.91 18.30
C GLU A 371 -25.96 -4.29 16.91
N TYR A 372 -25.09 -4.77 16.03
CA TYR A 372 -25.48 -5.15 14.67
C TYR A 372 -25.93 -6.60 14.64
N ARG A 373 -27.23 -6.80 14.36
CA ARG A 373 -27.89 -8.11 14.33
C ARG A 373 -27.86 -8.75 12.95
N ALA A 374 -28.10 -10.06 12.89
CA ALA A 374 -28.12 -10.83 11.63
C ALA A 374 -26.84 -10.69 10.78
N LEU A 375 -25.67 -10.66 11.43
CA LEU A 375 -24.37 -10.66 10.74
C LEU A 375 -24.25 -11.88 9.82
N PRO A 376 -23.47 -11.79 8.71
CA PRO A 376 -23.11 -12.94 7.92
C PRO A 376 -22.50 -14.04 8.78
N TYR A 377 -22.81 -15.30 8.46
CA TYR A 377 -22.19 -16.43 9.15
C TYR A 377 -20.66 -16.36 9.00
N LEU A 378 -19.95 -16.71 10.08
CA LEU A 378 -18.49 -16.58 10.21
C LEU A 378 -17.91 -15.19 9.94
N ALA A 379 -18.66 -14.10 10.17
CA ALA A 379 -18.19 -12.72 9.98
C ALA A 379 -16.75 -12.49 10.48
N SER A 380 -15.95 -11.89 9.60
CA SER A 380 -14.48 -11.81 9.69
C SER A 380 -13.95 -10.39 9.51
N SER A 381 -14.62 -9.56 8.70
CA SER A 381 -14.22 -8.17 8.44
C SER A 381 -15.43 -7.24 8.34
N PHE A 382 -15.20 -5.95 8.56
CA PHE A 382 -16.18 -4.89 8.36
C PHE A 382 -15.51 -3.63 7.77
N HIS A 383 -16.29 -2.81 7.08
CA HIS A 383 -15.82 -1.57 6.45
C HIS A 383 -16.84 -0.45 6.68
N LEU A 384 -16.35 0.73 7.07
CA LEU A 384 -17.18 1.92 7.32
C LEU A 384 -17.13 2.84 6.08
N ALA A 385 -18.26 2.98 5.41
CA ALA A 385 -18.43 3.76 4.20
C ALA A 385 -19.10 5.12 4.48
N GLN A 386 -19.14 6.00 3.47
CA GLN A 386 -20.00 7.20 3.53
C GLN A 386 -21.47 6.78 3.54
N GLY A 387 -22.20 7.10 4.61
CA GLY A 387 -23.60 6.73 4.78
C GLY A 387 -24.60 7.73 4.21
N THR A 388 -25.86 7.32 4.10
CA THR A 388 -26.97 8.21 3.70
C THR A 388 -27.33 9.27 4.74
N VAL A 389 -26.97 9.02 6.01
CA VAL A 389 -27.35 9.84 7.17
C VAL A 389 -26.11 10.60 7.65
N PRO A 390 -26.18 11.94 7.83
CA PRO A 390 -25.06 12.72 8.36
C PRO A 390 -24.54 12.14 9.68
N ASN A 391 -23.21 12.07 9.79
CA ASN A 391 -22.50 11.50 10.95
C ASN A 391 -22.85 10.04 11.30
N VAL A 392 -23.35 9.25 10.34
CA VAL A 392 -23.58 7.81 10.50
C VAL A 392 -23.07 7.08 9.24
N PRO A 393 -22.02 6.24 9.32
CA PRO A 393 -21.54 5.50 8.17
C PRO A 393 -22.51 4.38 7.80
N ASP A 394 -22.51 4.01 6.52
CA ASP A 394 -23.02 2.70 6.12
C ASP A 394 -21.94 1.65 6.48
N VAL A 395 -22.36 0.53 7.07
CA VAL A 395 -21.45 -0.49 7.60
C VAL A 395 -21.56 -1.75 6.76
N PHE A 396 -20.52 -2.03 5.98
CA PHE A 396 -20.38 -3.30 5.27
C PHE A 396 -19.79 -4.36 6.21
N VAL A 397 -20.27 -5.60 6.12
CA VAL A 397 -19.76 -6.74 6.89
C VAL A 397 -19.62 -7.95 5.98
N ALA A 398 -18.52 -8.69 6.11
CA ALA A 398 -18.26 -9.90 5.32
C ALA A 398 -17.99 -11.15 6.18
N GLY A 399 -18.39 -12.31 5.65
CA GLY A 399 -18.23 -13.66 6.20
C GLY A 399 -18.41 -14.69 5.07
N GLU A 400 -19.44 -15.56 5.17
CA GLU A 400 -19.96 -16.38 4.04
C GLU A 400 -20.88 -15.60 3.06
N GLY A 401 -20.73 -14.29 3.07
CA GLY A 401 -21.46 -13.34 2.24
C GLY A 401 -21.12 -11.93 2.67
N ILE A 402 -21.47 -10.96 1.84
CA ILE A 402 -21.31 -9.54 2.13
C ILE A 402 -22.69 -8.91 2.29
N VAL A 403 -22.86 -8.14 3.37
CA VAL A 403 -24.04 -7.32 3.63
C VAL A 403 -23.67 -5.88 3.95
N VAL A 404 -24.65 -4.99 3.88
CA VAL A 404 -24.52 -3.59 4.29
C VAL A 404 -25.68 -3.15 5.18
N TYR A 405 -25.35 -2.55 6.31
CA TYR A 405 -26.28 -1.86 7.21
C TYR A 405 -26.30 -0.38 6.85
N ARG A 406 -27.48 0.15 6.55
CA ARG A 406 -27.65 1.55 6.13
C ARG A 406 -28.09 2.42 7.29
N GLY A 407 -27.49 3.60 7.47
CA GLY A 407 -28.10 4.73 8.20
C GLY A 407 -28.77 4.46 9.56
N GLY A 408 -28.34 3.45 10.34
CA GLY A 408 -28.95 3.08 11.62
C GLY A 408 -30.11 2.07 11.57
N HIS A 409 -30.31 1.39 10.43
CA HIS A 409 -31.18 0.22 10.33
C HIS A 409 -30.48 -1.06 10.79
N ASP A 410 -31.21 -1.91 11.50
CA ASP A 410 -30.75 -3.20 12.04
C ASP A 410 -30.90 -4.37 11.05
N VAL A 411 -31.69 -4.18 9.97
CA VAL A 411 -31.87 -5.16 8.90
C VAL A 411 -30.77 -4.98 7.81
N PRO A 412 -29.86 -5.94 7.63
CA PRO A 412 -28.84 -5.87 6.59
C PRO A 412 -29.41 -6.05 5.18
N GLN A 413 -28.85 -5.32 4.21
CA GLN A 413 -29.08 -5.54 2.79
C GLN A 413 -28.00 -6.47 2.21
N PRO A 414 -28.33 -7.52 1.45
CA PRO A 414 -27.33 -8.36 0.80
C PRO A 414 -26.61 -7.60 -0.32
N VAL A 415 -25.29 -7.80 -0.41
CA VAL A 415 -24.41 -7.18 -1.42
C VAL A 415 -23.88 -8.23 -2.39
N ALA A 416 -23.22 -9.26 -1.87
CA ALA A 416 -22.64 -10.35 -2.67
C ALA A 416 -22.64 -11.67 -1.89
N ARG A 417 -22.59 -12.80 -2.61
CA ARG A 417 -22.39 -14.13 -2.03
C ARG A 417 -20.98 -14.62 -2.35
N VAL A 418 -20.10 -14.56 -1.37
CA VAL A 418 -18.69 -14.94 -1.45
C VAL A 418 -18.24 -15.40 -0.08
N ASN A 419 -17.48 -16.50 -0.03
CA ASN A 419 -16.98 -17.06 1.21
C ASN A 419 -15.61 -16.49 1.55
N GLY A 420 -15.41 -16.07 2.79
CA GLY A 420 -14.11 -15.63 3.30
C GLY A 420 -13.67 -14.25 2.80
N ALA A 421 -14.62 -13.40 2.37
CA ALA A 421 -14.27 -12.10 1.82
C ALA A 421 -13.70 -11.12 2.88
N GLU A 422 -12.72 -10.33 2.48
CA GLU A 422 -12.18 -9.22 3.26
C GLU A 422 -12.56 -7.90 2.59
N LEU A 423 -13.17 -6.97 3.35
CA LEU A 423 -13.68 -5.70 2.83
C LEU A 423 -12.61 -4.63 2.86
N VAL A 424 -12.22 -4.14 1.69
CA VAL A 424 -10.99 -3.34 1.57
C VAL A 424 -11.25 -1.88 1.20
N TRP A 425 -12.21 -1.60 0.33
CA TRP A 425 -12.51 -0.24 -0.11
C TRP A 425 -13.98 -0.09 -0.49
N SER A 426 -14.56 1.10 -0.30
CA SER A 426 -15.84 1.47 -0.87
C SER A 426 -15.83 2.96 -1.23
N ASP A 427 -16.67 3.35 -2.17
CA ASP A 427 -16.94 4.74 -2.49
C ASP A 427 -18.38 4.89 -2.98
N ARG A 428 -18.87 6.12 -2.91
CA ARG A 428 -20.24 6.48 -3.26
C ARG A 428 -20.25 7.90 -3.81
N ASP A 429 -20.93 8.06 -4.94
CA ASP A 429 -21.16 9.37 -5.53
C ASP A 429 -22.68 9.63 -5.74
N GLY A 430 -23.01 10.60 -6.58
CA GLY A 430 -24.39 10.97 -6.92
C GLY A 430 -25.09 10.02 -7.90
N THR A 431 -24.40 9.00 -8.40
CA THR A 431 -24.88 8.09 -9.46
C THR A 431 -24.81 6.62 -9.06
N GLY A 432 -23.82 6.22 -8.26
CA GLY A 432 -23.63 4.83 -7.86
C GLY A 432 -22.96 4.62 -6.50
N GLU A 433 -22.82 3.35 -6.18
CA GLU A 433 -22.07 2.83 -5.04
C GLU A 433 -21.16 1.70 -5.49
N HIS A 434 -19.95 1.69 -4.96
CA HIS A 434 -18.92 0.72 -5.31
C HIS A 434 -18.34 0.11 -4.03
N LEU A 435 -18.13 -1.20 -4.05
CA LEU A 435 -17.45 -1.93 -2.99
C LEU A 435 -16.40 -2.83 -3.62
N ALA A 436 -15.19 -2.78 -3.08
CA ALA A 436 -14.14 -3.74 -3.40
C ALA A 436 -13.81 -4.64 -2.20
N TYR A 437 -13.56 -5.91 -2.49
CA TYR A 437 -13.24 -6.95 -1.53
C TYR A 437 -12.23 -7.94 -2.10
N THR A 438 -11.48 -8.64 -1.24
CA THR A 438 -10.70 -9.81 -1.67
C THR A 438 -11.46 -11.10 -1.39
N ASP A 439 -11.22 -12.13 -2.19
CA ASP A 439 -11.86 -13.46 -2.07
C ASP A 439 -11.13 -14.46 -1.16
N GLY A 440 -10.09 -14.02 -0.44
CA GLY A 440 -9.23 -14.87 0.40
C GLY A 440 -8.24 -15.75 -0.39
N ALA A 441 -8.41 -15.89 -1.71
CA ALA A 441 -7.43 -16.50 -2.63
C ALA A 441 -6.43 -15.48 -3.20
N GLY A 442 -6.67 -14.18 -2.96
CA GLY A 442 -5.83 -13.07 -3.43
C GLY A 442 -6.35 -12.40 -4.70
N GLY A 443 -7.56 -12.74 -5.16
CA GLY A 443 -8.27 -11.97 -6.17
C GLY A 443 -8.89 -10.73 -5.54
N LEU A 444 -8.74 -9.57 -6.19
CA LEU A 444 -9.46 -8.34 -5.86
C LEU A 444 -10.71 -8.26 -6.74
N TRP A 445 -11.86 -7.97 -6.15
CA TRP A 445 -13.15 -7.93 -6.82
C TRP A 445 -13.86 -6.60 -6.58
N LEU A 446 -14.52 -6.08 -7.62
CA LEU A 446 -15.44 -4.93 -7.57
C LEU A 446 -16.87 -5.44 -7.65
N VAL A 447 -17.76 -4.89 -6.83
CA VAL A 447 -19.21 -4.94 -7.06
C VAL A 447 -19.75 -3.51 -7.02
N SER A 448 -20.52 -3.16 -8.05
CA SER A 448 -21.07 -1.83 -8.28
C SER A 448 -22.59 -1.87 -8.34
N ARG A 449 -23.23 -0.72 -8.12
CA ARG A 449 -24.64 -0.48 -8.46
C ARG A 449 -24.93 0.97 -8.76
N GLU A 450 -25.99 1.22 -9.51
CA GLU A 450 -26.61 2.54 -9.59
C GLU A 450 -27.39 2.83 -8.30
N LEU A 451 -27.54 4.10 -7.94
CA LEU A 451 -28.31 4.47 -6.74
C LEU A 451 -29.77 4.00 -6.86
N GLY A 452 -30.22 3.23 -5.87
CA GLY A 452 -31.56 2.65 -5.83
C GLY A 452 -31.71 1.32 -6.57
N SER A 453 -30.70 0.87 -7.32
CA SER A 453 -30.72 -0.45 -7.98
C SER A 453 -30.28 -1.58 -7.03
N ALA A 454 -30.48 -2.82 -7.48
CA ALA A 454 -29.84 -3.99 -6.89
C ALA A 454 -28.32 -3.97 -7.15
N TRP A 455 -27.55 -4.67 -6.32
CA TRP A 455 -26.12 -4.89 -6.55
C TRP A 455 -25.87 -5.73 -7.80
N GLY A 456 -24.88 -5.33 -8.59
CA GLY A 456 -24.47 -6.02 -9.80
C GLY A 456 -23.73 -7.33 -9.54
N GLN A 457 -23.27 -7.97 -10.63
CA GLN A 457 -22.39 -9.13 -10.53
C GLN A 457 -20.95 -8.69 -10.20
N PRO A 458 -20.24 -9.38 -9.28
CA PRO A 458 -18.83 -9.08 -9.02
C PRO A 458 -17.95 -9.25 -10.26
N ARG A 459 -16.94 -8.38 -10.40
CA ARG A 459 -15.91 -8.42 -11.44
C ARG A 459 -14.52 -8.44 -10.82
N ALA A 460 -13.60 -9.23 -11.35
CA ALA A 460 -12.21 -9.18 -10.93
C ALA A 460 -11.57 -7.84 -11.36
N ILE A 461 -10.87 -7.19 -10.46
CA ILE A 461 -10.07 -5.98 -10.73
C ILE A 461 -8.63 -6.42 -10.97
N ALA A 462 -8.10 -6.10 -12.16
CA ALA A 462 -6.68 -6.19 -12.47
C ALA A 462 -5.99 -7.48 -11.97
N ASP A 463 -6.43 -8.60 -12.54
CA ASP A 463 -5.86 -9.95 -12.42
C ASP A 463 -4.32 -10.04 -12.55
N THR A 464 -3.72 -9.04 -13.19
CA THR A 464 -2.29 -8.90 -13.47
C THR A 464 -1.52 -8.02 -12.48
N MET A 465 -2.16 -7.34 -11.53
CA MET A 465 -1.46 -6.51 -10.52
C MET A 465 -0.98 -7.34 -9.31
N VAL A 466 0.07 -6.86 -8.63
CA VAL A 466 0.54 -7.40 -7.33
C VAL A 466 0.03 -6.61 -6.12
N ALA A 467 -0.37 -5.35 -6.33
CA ALA A 467 -1.02 -4.53 -5.33
C ALA A 467 -1.88 -3.47 -6.02
N THR A 468 -3.09 -3.18 -5.53
CA THR A 468 -4.03 -2.26 -6.17
C THR A 468 -4.77 -1.39 -5.13
N ALA A 469 -4.93 -0.10 -5.41
CA ALA A 469 -5.74 0.86 -4.66
C ALA A 469 -6.74 1.57 -5.60
N LEU A 470 -7.84 2.09 -5.05
CA LEU A 470 -9.02 2.54 -5.81
C LEU A 470 -9.50 3.92 -5.37
N CYS A 471 -10.09 4.69 -6.29
CA CYS A 471 -10.98 5.83 -6.00
C CYS A 471 -12.11 5.89 -7.04
N GLY A 472 -13.31 6.38 -6.68
CA GLY A 472 -14.40 6.53 -7.65
C GLY A 472 -14.12 7.63 -8.69
N ASP A 473 -14.77 7.53 -9.84
CA ASP A 473 -14.79 8.55 -10.90
C ASP A 473 -16.20 9.15 -10.99
N PRO A 474 -16.51 10.21 -10.20
CA PRO A 474 -17.84 10.80 -10.16
C PRO A 474 -18.22 11.55 -11.45
N ALA A 475 -17.27 11.78 -12.36
CA ALA A 475 -17.56 12.41 -13.65
C ALA A 475 -18.10 11.40 -14.68
N GLN A 476 -17.85 10.10 -14.49
CA GLN A 476 -18.28 9.03 -15.40
C GLN A 476 -18.91 7.81 -14.69
N SER A 477 -19.28 7.93 -13.42
CA SER A 477 -19.89 6.87 -12.59
C SER A 477 -19.03 5.59 -12.50
N GLY A 478 -17.71 5.76 -12.56
CA GLY A 478 -16.76 4.66 -12.69
C GLY A 478 -15.83 4.53 -11.49
N VAL A 479 -14.74 3.79 -11.67
CA VAL A 479 -13.68 3.64 -10.66
C VAL A 479 -12.32 3.78 -11.33
N HIS A 480 -11.42 4.57 -10.75
CA HIS A 480 -10.00 4.52 -11.05
C HIS A 480 -9.34 3.45 -10.18
N ALA A 481 -8.61 2.54 -10.82
CA ALA A 481 -7.70 1.63 -10.16
C ALA A 481 -6.27 2.06 -10.46
N VAL A 482 -5.41 2.14 -9.43
CA VAL A 482 -3.97 2.26 -9.62
C VAL A 482 -3.32 1.07 -8.93
N GLY A 483 -2.38 0.43 -9.58
CA GLY A 483 -1.66 -0.67 -8.95
C GLY A 483 -0.29 -0.94 -9.53
N VAL A 484 0.45 -1.78 -8.83
CA VAL A 484 1.81 -2.17 -9.18
C VAL A 484 1.74 -3.47 -10.00
N THR A 485 2.44 -3.52 -11.12
CA THR A 485 2.58 -4.73 -11.95
C THR A 485 3.60 -5.70 -11.35
N PRO A 486 3.68 -6.97 -11.80
CA PRO A 486 4.66 -7.93 -11.29
C PRO A 486 6.10 -7.49 -11.60
N GLY A 487 6.31 -6.74 -12.69
CA GLY A 487 7.58 -6.09 -13.02
C GLY A 487 7.92 -4.87 -12.16
N GLY A 488 6.96 -4.29 -11.44
CA GLY A 488 7.14 -3.09 -10.61
C GLY A 488 6.77 -1.76 -11.28
N ALA A 489 6.10 -1.79 -12.44
CA ALA A 489 5.48 -0.60 -13.02
C ALA A 489 4.32 -0.13 -12.13
N LEU A 490 4.06 1.17 -12.11
CA LEU A 490 2.84 1.72 -11.55
C LEU A 490 1.88 1.94 -12.71
N MET A 491 0.68 1.36 -12.66
CA MET A 491 -0.28 1.34 -13.76
C MET A 491 -1.61 1.90 -13.29
N TRP A 492 -2.14 2.86 -14.05
CA TRP A 492 -3.49 3.40 -13.87
C TRP A 492 -4.45 2.75 -14.85
N MET A 493 -5.64 2.40 -14.37
CA MET A 493 -6.76 1.89 -15.12
C MET A 493 -8.01 2.70 -14.78
N LYS A 494 -8.87 2.87 -15.78
CA LYS A 494 -10.21 3.43 -15.63
C LYS A 494 -11.24 2.34 -15.90
N LEU A 495 -12.14 2.13 -14.94
CA LEU A 495 -13.22 1.15 -14.97
C LEU A 495 -14.55 1.87 -15.15
N ASP A 496 -15.44 1.35 -16.00
CA ASP A 496 -16.84 1.79 -16.06
C ASP A 496 -17.66 1.27 -14.87
N VAL A 497 -18.94 1.67 -14.78
CA VAL A 497 -19.86 1.22 -13.72
C VAL A 497 -20.06 -0.31 -13.72
N GLN A 498 -19.90 -0.97 -14.87
CA GLN A 498 -19.98 -2.43 -15.02
C GLN A 498 -18.65 -3.15 -14.70
N GLY A 499 -17.58 -2.41 -14.40
CA GLY A 499 -16.25 -2.91 -14.05
C GLY A 499 -15.33 -3.24 -15.24
N ASN A 500 -15.64 -2.80 -16.46
CA ASN A 500 -14.78 -3.02 -17.63
C ASN A 500 -13.70 -1.94 -17.74
N VAL A 501 -12.49 -2.31 -18.15
CA VAL A 501 -11.40 -1.36 -18.41
C VAL A 501 -11.68 -0.56 -19.67
N THR A 502 -11.81 0.77 -19.53
CA THR A 502 -12.06 1.73 -20.62
C THR A 502 -10.80 2.53 -20.99
N SER A 503 -9.83 2.63 -20.09
CA SER A 503 -8.53 3.26 -20.32
C SER A 503 -7.47 2.63 -19.43
N CYS A 504 -6.22 2.59 -19.90
CA CYS A 504 -5.08 2.04 -19.17
C CYS A 504 -3.80 2.79 -19.58
N GLU A 505 -2.94 3.10 -18.62
CA GLU A 505 -1.70 3.85 -18.80
C GLU A 505 -0.65 3.42 -17.77
N GLU A 506 0.64 3.46 -18.11
CA GLU A 506 1.70 3.40 -17.12
C GLU A 506 1.95 4.80 -16.52
N ILE A 507 1.96 4.90 -15.19
CA ILE A 507 2.44 6.09 -14.49
C ILE A 507 3.97 6.06 -14.48
N THR A 508 4.58 6.98 -15.22
CA THR A 508 6.04 7.15 -15.29
C THR A 508 6.64 7.37 -13.89
N GLN A 509 7.66 6.56 -13.55
CA GLN A 509 8.40 6.65 -12.29
C GLN A 509 9.83 7.12 -12.56
N ALA A 510 10.30 8.10 -11.79
CA ALA A 510 11.69 8.52 -11.75
C ALA A 510 12.45 7.72 -10.67
N ALA A 511 13.66 7.28 -11.01
CA ALA A 511 14.60 6.64 -10.10
C ALA A 511 14.84 7.52 -8.85
N VAL A 512 14.81 6.93 -7.65
CA VAL A 512 15.15 7.64 -6.41
C VAL A 512 16.30 6.95 -5.71
N TRP A 513 17.29 7.75 -5.31
CA TRP A 513 18.48 7.26 -4.62
C TRP A 513 18.19 7.11 -3.12
N GLU A 514 18.70 6.05 -2.49
CA GLU A 514 18.86 6.04 -1.05
C GLU A 514 19.84 7.13 -0.64
N GLU A 515 19.58 7.71 0.52
CA GLU A 515 20.25 8.91 0.99
C GLU A 515 21.77 8.70 1.16
N ALA A 516 22.57 9.70 0.79
CA ALA A 516 24.03 9.69 0.96
C ALA A 516 24.44 9.39 2.42
N PRO A 517 25.59 8.72 2.67
CA PRO A 517 26.04 8.37 4.03
C PRO A 517 26.06 9.56 5.00
N LEU A 518 25.92 9.28 6.29
CA LEU A 518 25.84 10.30 7.34
C LEU A 518 27.08 11.22 7.30
N GLU A 519 26.84 12.53 7.45
CA GLU A 519 27.93 13.49 7.62
C GLU A 519 28.47 13.42 9.06
N ALA A 520 29.76 13.75 9.24
CA ALA A 520 30.40 13.70 10.56
C ALA A 520 29.76 14.66 11.58
N ALA A 521 29.00 15.68 11.14
CA ALA A 521 28.21 16.52 12.02
C ALA A 521 26.99 15.78 12.60
N GLU A 522 26.33 14.92 11.82
CA GLU A 522 25.14 14.16 12.23
C GLU A 522 25.51 13.11 13.30
N LEU A 523 26.65 12.43 13.12
CA LEU A 523 27.21 11.47 14.08
C LEU A 523 27.55 12.10 15.44
N ASN A 524 27.85 13.41 15.49
CA ASN A 524 28.18 14.12 16.72
C ASN A 524 26.96 14.74 17.43
N THR A 525 25.76 14.66 16.84
CA THR A 525 24.50 15.15 17.44
C THR A 525 23.66 14.07 18.12
N ALA A 526 24.09 12.80 18.07
CA ALA A 526 23.39 11.63 18.62
C ALA A 526 23.97 11.14 19.96
N ALA A 527 24.56 12.04 20.76
CA ALA A 527 25.29 11.75 22.01
C ALA A 527 24.61 12.34 23.25
#